data_AF-A0A968SVD0-F1
#
_entry.id   AF-A0A968SVD0-F1
#
_cell.length_a   1.000
_cell.length_b   1.000
_cell.length_c   1.000
_cell.angle_alpha   90.00
_cell.angle_beta   90.00
_cell.angle_gamma   90.00
#
_symmetry.space_group_name_H-M   'P 1'
#
loop_
_entity.id
_entity.type
_entity.pdbx_description
1 polymer ?
#
loop_
_entity_poly.entity_id
_entity_poly.type
_entity_poly.pdbx_seq_one_letter_code
_entity_poly.pdbx_strand_id
1 'polypeptide(L)'
;MHCAKCHSASADAPQGDNWKSVPNINSCAGCHGEAFFDPPSNHGAPAMPAMGRNSQCANCHGPASNINFCGPNGNQSCRIEAVHTTVNPTTNNPSVPTGAAIIEYEIDEVTVDATTRQASIRFRVLRDGMSMMLNPPPADLSGGPSFLLAYALPQDGVDEPLDYNNLGLTAGQPTSVSVANLANGTAGTLTGPDANGFFTAVTNYAFPVGSMMRAVSLQGYWSQNNVNGVTGNNIPRHAISVVETAVGDDARREIVDSAKCANCHEWFEAHGGNRVYEVQNCVMCHNPNLSSSGRTTNPTLVTAAKAAEMEDVLAGNGRLPTNPLRPGPVVGTDPLTWPEESQNLRELIHGIHASSMRSNDFAFVRLRGSNITPYNFAHVTYPNEPNRCEACHMPGTYDTNLPVGELAGTRIIPSTTPDSRDALLAARASVPNATDIVTSPGAAACGSCHDNPAAINHMKLTGAYVDGPRSGLIDGNLESCNVCHGTGRSADAAVAHGN
;
A
#
# COMPACT_ATOMS: atom_id res chain seq x y z
N MET A 1 -8.31 -2.09 -16.53
CA MET A 1 -8.61 -1.94 -17.97
C MET A 1 -7.35 -2.25 -18.81
N HIS A 2 -6.52 -3.21 -18.41
CA HIS A 2 -5.23 -3.49 -19.06
C HIS A 2 -5.35 -4.65 -20.05
N CYS A 3 -5.97 -4.40 -21.21
CA CYS A 3 -6.26 -5.45 -22.20
C CYS A 3 -4.98 -6.19 -22.65
N ALA A 4 -3.88 -5.46 -22.83
CA ALA A 4 -2.64 -6.03 -23.34
C ALA A 4 -1.94 -7.00 -22.38
N LYS A 5 -2.37 -7.07 -21.11
CA LYS A 5 -1.89 -8.07 -20.13
C LYS A 5 -2.14 -9.49 -20.62
N CYS A 6 -3.27 -9.70 -21.31
CA CYS A 6 -3.66 -10.99 -21.89
C CYS A 6 -3.65 -10.96 -23.41
N HIS A 7 -3.87 -9.80 -24.04
CA HIS A 7 -4.11 -9.66 -25.46
C HIS A 7 -3.02 -8.85 -26.16
N SER A 8 -2.02 -9.55 -26.68
CA SER A 8 -0.97 -8.94 -27.51
C SER A 8 -0.72 -9.81 -28.73
N ALA A 9 -0.68 -9.20 -29.92
CA ALA A 9 -0.28 -9.92 -31.12
C ALA A 9 1.17 -10.44 -30.99
N SER A 10 1.37 -11.72 -31.27
CA SER A 10 2.67 -12.38 -31.26
C SER A 10 2.77 -13.39 -32.40
N ALA A 11 3.93 -14.03 -32.57
CA ALA A 11 4.08 -15.11 -33.54
C ALA A 11 3.13 -16.29 -33.25
N ASP A 12 2.92 -16.61 -31.97
CA ASP A 12 2.04 -17.70 -31.52
C ASP A 12 0.56 -17.28 -31.43
N ALA A 13 0.30 -15.98 -31.30
CA ALA A 13 -1.04 -15.40 -31.33
C ALA A 13 -1.14 -14.22 -32.33
N PRO A 14 -1.11 -14.47 -33.65
CA PRO A 14 -1.11 -13.39 -34.66
C PRO A 14 -2.35 -12.49 -34.61
N GLN A 15 -3.44 -13.02 -34.06
CA GLN A 15 -4.72 -12.31 -33.88
C GLN A 15 -4.89 -11.73 -32.47
N GLY A 16 -3.81 -11.67 -31.67
CA GLY A 16 -3.86 -11.16 -30.29
C GLY A 16 -4.40 -9.74 -30.18
N ASP A 17 -4.29 -8.93 -31.24
CA ASP A 17 -4.79 -7.56 -31.34
C ASP A 17 -6.28 -7.44 -31.75
N ASN A 18 -7.01 -8.55 -31.83
CA ASN A 18 -8.44 -8.52 -32.15
C ASN A 18 -9.27 -7.75 -31.11
N TRP A 19 -8.79 -7.64 -29.86
CA TRP A 19 -9.50 -6.94 -28.78
C TRP A 19 -9.82 -5.47 -29.12
N LYS A 20 -8.96 -4.80 -29.91
CA LYS A 20 -9.14 -3.40 -30.32
C LYS A 20 -9.80 -3.25 -31.70
N SER A 21 -9.93 -4.32 -32.48
CA SER A 21 -10.33 -4.26 -33.90
C SER A 21 -11.59 -5.04 -34.26
N VAL A 22 -12.04 -5.99 -33.41
CA VAL A 22 -13.20 -6.84 -33.66
C VAL A 22 -14.25 -6.71 -32.53
N PRO A 23 -14.80 -5.51 -32.27
CA PRO A 23 -15.83 -5.32 -31.25
C PRO A 23 -17.10 -6.09 -31.60
N ASN A 24 -17.67 -6.75 -30.59
CA ASN A 24 -18.92 -7.49 -30.69
C ASN A 24 -19.62 -7.52 -29.31
N ILE A 25 -20.95 -7.64 -29.31
CA ILE A 25 -21.77 -7.57 -28.10
C ILE A 25 -21.32 -8.59 -27.05
N ASN A 26 -21.09 -9.84 -27.44
CA ASN A 26 -20.75 -10.91 -26.49
C ASN A 26 -19.44 -10.62 -25.73
N SER A 27 -18.42 -10.11 -26.41
CA SER A 27 -17.15 -9.74 -25.77
C SER A 27 -17.31 -8.51 -24.87
N CYS A 28 -18.03 -7.48 -25.33
CA CYS A 28 -18.20 -6.25 -24.57
C CYS A 28 -19.10 -6.44 -23.34
N ALA A 29 -20.17 -7.24 -23.47
CA ALA A 29 -21.12 -7.51 -22.40
C ALA A 29 -20.49 -8.25 -21.21
N GLY A 30 -19.40 -8.99 -21.43
CA GLY A 30 -18.63 -9.62 -20.35
C GLY A 30 -18.15 -8.64 -19.28
N CYS A 31 -17.96 -7.35 -19.63
CA CYS A 31 -17.63 -6.29 -18.66
C CYS A 31 -18.72 -5.21 -18.53
N HIS A 32 -19.42 -4.87 -19.60
CA HIS A 32 -20.43 -3.79 -19.61
C HIS A 32 -21.85 -4.25 -19.26
N GLY A 33 -22.07 -5.57 -19.09
CA GLY A 33 -23.38 -6.16 -18.88
C GLY A 33 -24.23 -6.19 -20.16
N GLU A 34 -25.08 -7.21 -20.29
CA GLU A 34 -25.94 -7.39 -21.47
C GLU A 34 -26.98 -6.27 -21.58
N ALA A 35 -27.54 -5.84 -20.46
CA ALA A 35 -28.56 -4.78 -20.37
C ALA A 35 -28.10 -3.42 -20.93
N PHE A 36 -26.79 -3.20 -21.09
CA PHE A 36 -26.27 -1.98 -21.70
C PHE A 36 -26.60 -1.89 -23.21
N PHE A 37 -26.71 -3.04 -23.88
CA PHE A 37 -26.95 -3.16 -25.32
C PHE A 37 -28.43 -3.40 -25.69
N ASP A 38 -29.28 -3.70 -24.71
CA ASP A 38 -30.70 -4.03 -24.92
C ASP A 38 -31.60 -2.80 -25.04
N PRO A 39 -32.61 -2.79 -25.93
CA PRO A 39 -33.56 -1.68 -26.06
C PRO A 39 -34.46 -1.48 -24.81
N PRO A 40 -34.74 -0.22 -24.40
CA PRO A 40 -34.12 1.02 -24.88
C PRO A 40 -32.66 1.10 -24.40
N SER A 41 -31.71 1.09 -25.35
CA SER A 41 -30.29 0.95 -25.01
C SER A 41 -29.78 2.18 -24.28
N ASN A 42 -29.10 1.96 -23.16
CA ASN A 42 -28.34 2.99 -22.46
C ASN A 42 -26.98 3.28 -23.14
N HIS A 43 -26.68 2.61 -24.26
CA HIS A 43 -25.50 2.83 -25.09
C HIS A 43 -25.62 4.11 -25.95
N GLY A 44 -25.35 5.26 -25.33
CA GLY A 44 -25.21 6.57 -25.98
C GLY A 44 -26.52 7.26 -26.37
N ALA A 45 -26.72 8.49 -25.90
CA ALA A 45 -27.82 9.35 -26.36
C ALA A 45 -27.46 10.04 -27.69
N PRO A 46 -28.38 10.21 -28.66
CA PRO A 46 -29.78 9.78 -28.65
C PRO A 46 -29.93 8.35 -29.18
N ALA A 47 -30.99 7.68 -28.69
CA ALA A 47 -31.40 6.30 -29.00
C ALA A 47 -30.95 5.82 -30.40
N MET A 48 -29.86 5.06 -30.43
CA MET A 48 -29.50 4.32 -31.63
C MET A 48 -30.58 3.26 -31.88
N PRO A 49 -31.00 3.04 -33.14
CA PRO A 49 -31.86 1.90 -33.48
C PRO A 49 -31.25 0.63 -32.91
N ALA A 50 -32.07 -0.31 -32.41
CA ALA A 50 -31.61 -1.56 -31.81
C ALA A 50 -30.37 -2.09 -32.55
N MET A 51 -29.22 -2.12 -31.87
CA MET A 51 -27.94 -2.52 -32.46
C MET A 51 -27.93 -4.04 -32.68
N GLY A 52 -28.80 -4.53 -33.56
CA GLY A 52 -29.02 -5.96 -33.77
C GLY A 52 -27.87 -6.67 -34.50
N ARG A 53 -26.74 -6.00 -34.81
CA ARG A 53 -25.62 -6.60 -35.57
C ARG A 53 -24.26 -6.04 -35.15
N ASN A 54 -23.35 -6.97 -34.80
CA ASN A 54 -21.93 -6.70 -34.52
C ASN A 54 -21.18 -6.04 -35.68
N SER A 55 -21.72 -6.09 -36.91
CA SER A 55 -21.07 -5.61 -38.13
C SER A 55 -20.83 -4.09 -38.18
N GLN A 56 -21.48 -3.32 -37.31
CA GLN A 56 -21.34 -1.85 -37.29
C GLN A 56 -20.42 -1.34 -36.18
N CYS A 57 -20.07 -2.19 -35.21
CA CYS A 57 -19.37 -1.78 -34.00
C CYS A 57 -18.00 -1.14 -34.32
N ALA A 58 -17.25 -1.72 -35.27
CA ALA A 58 -15.92 -1.25 -35.64
C ALA A 58 -15.92 0.16 -36.30
N ASN A 59 -17.05 0.62 -36.83
CA ASN A 59 -17.16 1.97 -37.40
C ASN A 59 -16.98 3.05 -36.31
N CYS A 60 -17.49 2.78 -35.10
CA CYS A 60 -17.42 3.69 -33.97
C CYS A 60 -16.30 3.32 -32.99
N HIS A 61 -16.06 2.03 -32.79
CA HIS A 61 -15.17 1.52 -31.74
C HIS A 61 -13.86 0.92 -32.27
N GLY A 62 -13.70 0.79 -33.59
CA GLY A 62 -12.47 0.28 -34.20
C GLY A 62 -11.32 1.30 -34.22
N PRO A 63 -10.09 0.86 -34.55
CA PRO A 63 -8.88 1.68 -34.46
C PRO A 63 -8.87 2.86 -35.45
N ALA A 64 -9.57 2.72 -36.58
CA ALA A 64 -9.71 3.78 -37.57
C ALA A 64 -10.80 4.81 -37.23
N SER A 65 -11.51 4.66 -36.10
CA SER A 65 -12.60 5.58 -35.76
C SER A 65 -12.07 6.95 -35.33
N ASN A 66 -12.74 7.98 -35.84
CA ASN A 66 -12.57 9.38 -35.48
C ASN A 66 -13.77 9.93 -34.69
N ILE A 67 -14.67 9.06 -34.22
CA ILE A 67 -15.84 9.46 -33.44
C ILE A 67 -15.40 9.80 -32.01
N ASN A 68 -15.72 11.02 -31.58
CA ASN A 68 -15.38 11.56 -30.26
C ASN A 68 -16.63 11.93 -29.47
N PHE A 69 -17.51 10.95 -29.23
CA PHE A 69 -18.76 11.13 -28.48
C PHE A 69 -18.88 10.21 -27.26
N CYS A 70 -17.83 9.45 -26.95
CA CYS A 70 -17.86 8.52 -25.82
C CYS A 70 -17.50 9.21 -24.50
N GLY A 71 -17.77 8.52 -23.38
CA GLY A 71 -17.47 8.97 -22.03
C GLY A 71 -18.54 9.89 -21.41
N PRO A 72 -18.39 10.26 -20.12
CA PRO A 72 -19.42 10.93 -19.33
C PRO A 72 -19.85 12.30 -19.88
N ASN A 73 -18.98 12.94 -20.67
CA ASN A 73 -19.14 14.30 -21.19
C ASN A 73 -19.30 14.36 -22.72
N GLY A 74 -19.40 13.21 -23.41
CA GLY A 74 -19.63 13.15 -24.85
C GLY A 74 -18.53 13.77 -25.73
N ASN A 75 -17.29 13.86 -25.23
CA ASN A 75 -16.15 14.45 -25.93
C ASN A 75 -14.87 13.60 -25.81
N GLN A 76 -15.02 12.27 -25.72
CA GLN A 76 -13.89 11.35 -25.72
C GLN A 76 -13.96 10.45 -26.95
N SER A 77 -12.79 10.05 -27.45
CA SER A 77 -12.66 9.06 -28.51
C SER A 77 -13.46 7.81 -28.19
N CYS A 78 -14.14 7.24 -29.18
CA CYS A 78 -14.86 5.97 -29.04
C CYS A 78 -14.00 4.74 -29.35
N ARG A 79 -12.75 4.91 -29.80
CA ARG A 79 -11.82 3.79 -30.01
C ARG A 79 -11.64 3.00 -28.71
N ILE A 80 -11.72 1.66 -28.80
CA ILE A 80 -11.61 0.76 -27.64
C ILE A 80 -10.34 1.04 -26.84
N GLU A 81 -9.19 1.13 -27.50
CA GLU A 81 -7.91 1.41 -26.84
C GLU A 81 -7.94 2.74 -26.07
N ALA A 82 -8.53 3.80 -26.65
CA ALA A 82 -8.57 5.13 -26.04
C ALA A 82 -9.50 5.20 -24.81
N VAL A 83 -10.65 4.52 -24.81
CA VAL A 83 -11.56 4.53 -23.67
C VAL A 83 -11.15 3.60 -22.54
N HIS A 84 -10.21 2.68 -22.81
CA HIS A 84 -9.63 1.77 -21.83
C HIS A 84 -8.22 2.20 -21.38
N THR A 85 -7.74 3.39 -21.77
CA THR A 85 -6.48 3.93 -21.24
C THR A 85 -6.57 4.17 -19.75
N THR A 86 -5.51 3.85 -19.02
CA THR A 86 -5.40 4.19 -17.60
C THR A 86 -4.92 5.61 -17.39
N VAL A 87 -5.15 6.11 -16.18
CA VAL A 87 -4.66 7.42 -15.77
C VAL A 87 -3.13 7.46 -15.80
N ASN A 88 -2.43 6.37 -15.47
CA ASN A 88 -0.97 6.30 -15.52
C ASN A 88 -0.52 5.35 -16.63
N PRO A 89 0.64 5.61 -17.26
CA PRO A 89 1.20 4.71 -18.25
C PRO A 89 1.75 3.45 -17.55
N THR A 90 1.46 2.29 -18.12
CA THR A 90 1.94 0.99 -17.63
C THR A 90 2.45 0.14 -18.79
N THR A 91 3.14 -0.96 -18.50
CA THR A 91 3.63 -1.87 -19.55
C THR A 91 2.52 -2.37 -20.48
N ASN A 92 1.32 -2.66 -19.95
CA ASN A 92 0.19 -3.14 -20.75
C ASN A 92 -0.85 -2.04 -21.05
N ASN A 93 -0.55 -0.79 -20.72
CA ASN A 93 -1.34 0.40 -21.06
C ASN A 93 -0.43 1.63 -21.15
N PRO A 94 0.43 1.72 -22.18
CA PRO A 94 1.50 2.72 -22.22
C PRO A 94 1.00 4.13 -22.55
N SER A 95 -0.26 4.26 -22.96
CA SER A 95 -0.86 5.55 -23.32
C SER A 95 -1.61 6.15 -22.13
N VAL A 96 -1.58 7.46 -22.03
CA VAL A 96 -2.41 8.24 -21.10
C VAL A 96 -3.45 9.05 -21.87
N PRO A 97 -4.52 9.54 -21.20
CA PRO A 97 -5.47 10.45 -21.83
C PRO A 97 -4.78 11.65 -22.48
N THR A 98 -5.31 12.14 -23.60
CA THR A 98 -4.71 13.26 -24.34
C THR A 98 -4.56 14.49 -23.46
N GLY A 99 -3.34 15.06 -23.41
CA GLY A 99 -3.02 16.21 -22.57
C GLY A 99 -2.78 15.89 -21.10
N ALA A 100 -2.89 14.62 -20.70
CA ALA A 100 -2.44 14.18 -19.39
C ALA A 100 -0.90 14.14 -19.36
N ALA A 101 -0.32 14.74 -18.33
CA ALA A 101 1.11 14.69 -18.08
C ALA A 101 1.49 13.36 -17.40
N ILE A 102 2.76 12.97 -17.59
CA ILE A 102 3.44 11.96 -16.77
C ILE A 102 4.26 12.70 -15.72
N ILE A 103 4.07 12.34 -14.45
CA ILE A 103 4.81 12.92 -13.34
C ILE A 103 5.74 11.87 -12.76
N GLU A 104 6.99 12.25 -12.56
CA GLU A 104 8.02 11.40 -11.97
C GLU A 104 8.75 12.15 -10.85
N TYR A 105 9.23 11.41 -9.87
CA TYR A 105 9.96 11.95 -8.73
C TYR A 105 11.39 11.45 -8.74
N GLU A 106 12.32 12.31 -8.34
CA GLU A 106 13.70 11.96 -8.11
C GLU A 106 14.19 12.64 -6.83
N ILE A 107 14.80 11.87 -5.94
CA ILE A 107 15.67 12.40 -4.88
C ILE A 107 17.09 12.05 -5.31
N ASP A 108 17.97 13.04 -5.28
CA ASP A 108 19.38 12.86 -5.61
C ASP A 108 20.23 12.66 -4.35
N GLU A 109 19.92 13.39 -3.28
CA GLU A 109 20.68 13.29 -2.03
C GLU A 109 19.82 13.70 -0.84
N VAL A 110 20.05 13.02 0.29
CA VAL A 110 19.57 13.43 1.61
C VAL A 110 20.76 13.59 2.54
N THR A 111 20.92 14.76 3.16
CA THR A 111 21.88 14.98 4.24
C THR A 111 21.17 15.40 5.52
N VAL A 112 21.77 15.14 6.67
CA VAL A 112 21.22 15.56 7.97
C VAL A 112 22.25 16.42 8.69
N ASP A 113 21.87 17.65 9.04
CA ASP A 113 22.76 18.57 9.73
C ASP A 113 23.10 18.04 11.13
N ALA A 114 24.39 17.98 11.47
CA ALA A 114 24.85 17.41 12.73
C ALA A 114 24.40 18.19 13.97
N THR A 115 24.11 19.50 13.83
CA THR A 115 23.71 20.38 14.94
C THR A 115 22.21 20.44 15.08
N THR A 116 21.48 20.75 13.99
CA THR A 116 20.03 20.92 14.01
C THR A 116 19.29 19.59 13.87
N ARG A 117 19.93 18.55 13.32
CA ARG A 117 19.36 17.23 12.98
C ARG A 117 18.24 17.30 11.93
N GLN A 118 18.15 18.41 11.21
CA GLN A 118 17.18 18.60 10.14
C GLN A 118 17.68 17.99 8.84
N ALA A 119 16.76 17.48 8.03
CA ALA A 119 17.06 16.91 6.73
C ALA A 119 17.17 18.02 5.67
N SER A 120 18.23 17.98 4.87
CA SER A 120 18.36 18.71 3.61
C SER A 120 18.24 17.72 2.45
N ILE A 121 17.24 17.92 1.60
CA ILE A 121 16.82 16.97 0.57
C ILE A 121 16.97 17.65 -0.80
N ARG A 122 17.84 17.13 -1.65
CA ARG A 122 18.01 17.57 -3.04
C ARG A 122 17.14 16.69 -3.94
N PHE A 123 16.14 17.27 -4.59
CA PHE A 123 15.12 16.52 -5.33
C PHE A 123 14.59 17.30 -6.54
N ARG A 124 13.92 16.63 -7.46
CA ARG A 124 13.14 17.27 -8.51
C ARG A 124 11.86 16.51 -8.79
N VAL A 125 10.90 17.21 -9.39
CA VAL A 125 9.72 16.61 -9.97
C VAL A 125 9.80 16.83 -11.46
N LEU A 126 9.68 15.74 -12.22
CA LEU A 126 9.64 15.79 -13.67
C LEU A 126 8.19 15.79 -14.14
N ARG A 127 7.94 16.58 -15.19
CA ARG A 127 6.74 16.55 -16.01
C ARG A 127 7.16 16.21 -17.43
N ASP A 128 6.70 15.06 -17.92
CA ASP A 128 7.03 14.55 -19.26
C ASP A 128 8.56 14.51 -19.51
N GLY A 129 9.31 14.04 -18.50
CA GLY A 129 10.77 13.93 -18.52
C GLY A 129 11.54 15.24 -18.26
N MET A 130 10.87 16.37 -18.04
CA MET A 130 11.52 17.67 -17.81
C MET A 130 11.26 18.18 -16.39
N SER A 131 12.29 18.73 -15.72
CA SER A 131 12.10 19.31 -14.37
C SER A 131 11.08 20.44 -14.40
N MET A 132 10.11 20.38 -13.49
CA MET A 132 9.05 21.39 -13.37
C MET A 132 9.29 22.31 -12.17
N MET A 133 8.86 23.57 -12.31
CA MET A 133 8.88 24.53 -11.20
C MET A 133 7.93 24.09 -10.07
N LEU A 134 8.33 24.29 -8.81
CA LEU A 134 7.54 23.93 -7.64
C LEU A 134 7.05 25.14 -6.82
N ASN A 135 7.60 26.33 -7.08
CA ASN A 135 7.22 27.56 -6.38
C ASN A 135 7.26 28.78 -7.34
N PRO A 136 6.11 29.17 -7.93
CA PRO A 136 4.84 28.45 -7.92
C PRO A 136 4.87 27.19 -8.83
N PRO A 137 4.04 26.17 -8.56
CA PRO A 137 3.86 25.04 -9.47
C PRO A 137 3.06 25.44 -10.74
N PRO A 138 3.07 24.61 -11.81
CA PRO A 138 2.23 24.84 -12.98
C PRO A 138 0.76 25.04 -12.63
N ALA A 139 0.11 26.03 -13.24
CA ALA A 139 -1.24 26.45 -12.88
C ALA A 139 -2.33 25.40 -13.14
N ASP A 140 -2.06 24.40 -13.98
CA ASP A 140 -2.96 23.27 -14.23
C ASP A 140 -2.83 22.15 -13.20
N LEU A 141 -1.85 22.23 -12.29
CA LEU A 141 -1.62 21.26 -11.23
C LEU A 141 -2.09 21.80 -9.88
N SER A 142 -2.65 20.90 -9.07
CA SER A 142 -3.07 21.16 -7.69
C SER A 142 -2.72 19.98 -6.79
N GLY A 143 -2.67 20.19 -5.48
CA GLY A 143 -2.14 19.20 -4.55
C GLY A 143 -0.61 19.16 -4.60
N GLY A 144 -0.03 17.97 -4.55
CA GLY A 144 1.42 17.77 -4.65
C GLY A 144 1.98 16.81 -3.61
N PRO A 145 3.25 16.43 -3.77
CA PRO A 145 3.85 15.39 -2.97
C PRO A 145 4.25 15.89 -1.58
N SER A 146 4.54 14.93 -0.70
CA SER A 146 5.11 15.17 0.61
C SER A 146 6.25 14.22 0.88
N PHE A 147 7.24 14.69 1.63
CA PHE A 147 8.29 13.86 2.19
C PHE A 147 7.77 13.06 3.38
N LEU A 148 8.18 11.80 3.52
CA LEU A 148 8.11 11.03 4.76
C LEU A 148 9.52 10.91 5.33
N LEU A 149 9.68 11.21 6.61
CA LEU A 149 10.97 11.12 7.31
C LEU A 149 10.90 9.93 8.27
N ALA A 150 11.70 8.90 7.99
CA ALA A 150 11.76 7.66 8.76
C ALA A 150 13.12 7.47 9.43
N TYR A 151 13.14 6.75 10.55
CA TYR A 151 14.34 6.44 11.30
C TYR A 151 14.13 5.21 12.21
N ALA A 152 15.25 4.71 12.73
CA ALA A 152 15.30 3.70 13.78
C ALA A 152 15.95 4.26 15.06
N LEU A 153 15.53 3.74 16.21
CA LEU A 153 16.16 3.90 17.52
C LEU A 153 16.18 2.55 18.26
N PRO A 154 17.11 2.30 19.18
CA PRO A 154 17.15 1.05 19.96
C PRO A 154 15.79 0.69 20.56
N GLN A 155 15.40 -0.59 20.45
CA GLN A 155 14.09 -1.08 20.89
C GLN A 155 14.17 -2.56 21.30
N ASP A 156 13.44 -2.99 22.33
CA ASP A 156 13.32 -4.41 22.71
C ASP A 156 14.66 -5.13 23.03
N GLY A 157 15.66 -4.38 23.51
CA GLY A 157 17.01 -4.90 23.74
C GLY A 157 17.85 -5.04 22.46
N VAL A 158 17.34 -4.57 21.33
CA VAL A 158 18.07 -4.44 20.06
C VAL A 158 18.68 -3.05 19.97
N ASP A 159 20.01 -2.98 20.02
CA ASP A 159 20.76 -1.73 19.93
C ASP A 159 20.76 -1.14 18.50
N GLU A 160 20.80 -2.00 17.47
CA GLU A 160 20.83 -1.61 16.06
C GLU A 160 19.67 -2.27 15.30
N PRO A 161 18.46 -1.68 15.31
CA PRO A 161 17.33 -2.24 14.61
C PRO A 161 17.51 -2.24 13.10
N LEU A 162 16.97 -3.24 12.43
CA LEU A 162 16.96 -3.34 10.96
C LEU A 162 15.68 -2.79 10.32
N ASP A 163 14.71 -2.37 11.14
CA ASP A 163 13.44 -1.81 10.71
C ASP A 163 13.34 -0.35 11.15
N TYR A 164 12.77 0.49 10.29
CA TYR A 164 12.22 1.76 10.75
C TYR A 164 11.24 1.48 11.87
N ASN A 165 11.33 2.20 12.97
CA ASN A 165 10.39 2.07 14.08
C ASN A 165 9.78 3.40 14.50
N ASN A 166 10.34 4.51 13.99
CA ASN A 166 9.88 5.88 14.21
C ASN A 166 9.54 6.14 15.67
N LEU A 167 10.39 5.63 16.56
CA LEU A 167 10.11 5.46 17.97
C LEU A 167 9.77 6.79 18.64
N GLY A 168 8.64 6.83 19.36
CA GLY A 168 8.12 8.03 19.99
C GLY A 168 7.17 8.86 19.12
N LEU A 169 6.86 8.44 17.89
CA LEU A 169 5.80 9.03 17.07
C LEU A 169 4.47 8.28 17.24
N THR A 170 3.36 9.00 17.03
CA THR A 170 2.01 8.45 17.10
C THR A 170 1.87 7.25 16.17
N ALA A 171 1.56 6.08 16.74
CA ALA A 171 1.45 4.80 16.05
C ALA A 171 2.66 4.47 15.15
N GLY A 172 3.86 4.94 15.52
CA GLY A 172 5.09 4.72 14.78
C GLY A 172 5.06 5.34 13.39
N GLN A 173 4.16 6.30 13.12
CA GLN A 173 4.07 6.88 11.79
C GLN A 173 5.21 7.87 11.53
N PRO A 174 5.80 7.87 10.33
CA PRO A 174 6.87 8.80 9.98
C PRO A 174 6.33 10.23 9.92
N THR A 175 7.21 11.20 10.15
CA THR A 175 6.82 12.61 10.00
C THR A 175 6.60 12.91 8.52
N SER A 176 5.46 13.52 8.18
CA SER A 176 5.14 13.93 6.80
C SER A 176 5.31 15.45 6.64
N VAL A 177 6.08 15.87 5.64
CA VAL A 177 6.33 17.29 5.33
C VAL A 177 5.94 17.56 3.87
N SER A 178 4.93 18.38 3.64
CA SER A 178 4.48 18.67 2.27
C SER A 178 5.43 19.63 1.55
N VAL A 179 5.65 19.40 0.26
CA VAL A 179 6.46 20.31 -0.58
C VAL A 179 5.84 21.72 -0.63
N ALA A 180 4.51 21.80 -0.63
CA ALA A 180 3.79 23.07 -0.56
C ALA A 180 4.07 23.85 0.74
N ASN A 181 4.17 23.15 1.88
CA ASN A 181 4.50 23.79 3.16
C ASN A 181 5.97 24.21 3.28
N LEU A 182 6.86 23.58 2.52
CA LEU A 182 8.25 24.03 2.38
C LEU A 182 8.32 25.28 1.49
N ALA A 183 7.59 25.28 0.37
CA ALA A 183 7.52 26.41 -0.55
C ALA A 183 6.93 27.69 0.09
N ASN A 184 5.98 27.55 1.01
CA ASN A 184 5.36 28.66 1.73
C ASN A 184 6.05 29.04 3.05
N GLY A 185 7.11 28.32 3.44
CA GLY A 185 7.90 28.60 4.65
C GLY A 185 7.29 28.09 5.97
N THR A 186 6.21 27.32 5.97
CA THR A 186 5.53 26.84 7.20
C THR A 186 6.11 25.55 7.77
N ALA A 187 6.81 24.75 6.96
CA ALA A 187 7.41 23.48 7.39
C ALA A 187 8.93 23.38 7.11
N GLY A 188 9.59 24.52 6.90
CA GLY A 188 11.00 24.60 6.53
C GLY A 188 11.20 25.54 5.35
N THR A 189 12.16 25.25 4.48
CA THR A 189 12.47 26.08 3.30
C THR A 189 12.55 25.23 2.03
N LEU A 190 12.27 25.86 0.90
CA LEU A 190 12.49 25.31 -0.43
C LEU A 190 13.26 26.33 -1.27
N THR A 191 14.39 25.91 -1.83
CA THR A 191 15.26 26.75 -2.67
C THR A 191 15.56 26.05 -3.99
N GLY A 192 16.01 26.81 -4.99
CA GLY A 192 16.27 26.31 -6.35
C GLY A 192 15.16 26.68 -7.35
N PRO A 193 15.14 26.04 -8.53
CA PRO A 193 16.02 24.93 -8.91
C PRO A 193 17.46 25.38 -9.19
N ASP A 194 18.41 24.46 -9.07
CA ASP A 194 19.79 24.62 -9.55
C ASP A 194 19.87 24.49 -11.09
N ALA A 195 21.09 24.56 -11.65
CA ALA A 195 21.32 24.46 -13.09
C ALA A 195 20.90 23.12 -13.72
N ASN A 196 20.75 22.07 -12.90
CA ASN A 196 20.32 20.73 -13.31
C ASN A 196 18.83 20.48 -13.02
N GLY A 197 18.11 21.50 -12.55
CA GLY A 197 16.69 21.41 -12.27
C GLY A 197 16.34 20.84 -10.88
N PHE A 198 17.29 20.73 -9.95
CA PHE A 198 17.03 20.22 -8.60
C PHE A 198 16.72 21.34 -7.61
N PHE A 199 15.72 21.11 -6.78
CA PHE A 199 15.40 21.93 -5.62
C PHE A 199 16.07 21.36 -4.36
N THR A 200 16.37 22.24 -3.41
CA THR A 200 16.81 21.85 -2.07
C THR A 200 15.74 22.21 -1.05
N ALA A 201 15.17 21.21 -0.40
CA ALA A 201 14.25 21.34 0.72
C ALA A 201 14.99 21.13 2.04
N VAL A 202 14.85 22.05 2.99
CA VAL A 202 15.32 21.87 4.38
C VAL A 202 14.12 21.79 5.30
N THR A 203 13.94 20.68 5.98
CA THR A 203 12.78 20.46 6.86
C THR A 203 12.96 21.17 8.20
N ASN A 204 11.86 21.60 8.83
CA ASN A 204 11.94 22.13 10.21
C ASN A 204 11.95 21.02 11.27
N TYR A 205 11.73 19.76 10.87
CA TYR A 205 11.75 18.60 11.74
C TYR A 205 13.18 18.14 12.02
N ALA A 206 13.52 18.03 13.30
CA ALA A 206 14.78 17.46 13.74
C ALA A 206 14.61 15.96 14.05
N PHE A 207 15.38 15.10 13.38
CA PHE A 207 15.43 13.68 13.74
C PHE A 207 15.85 13.51 15.21
N PRO A 208 15.32 12.51 15.94
CA PRO A 208 15.72 12.27 17.33
C PRO A 208 17.22 12.04 17.49
N VAL A 209 17.76 12.34 18.67
CA VAL A 209 19.17 12.11 18.98
C VAL A 209 19.43 10.60 18.95
N GLY A 210 20.54 10.18 18.33
CA GLY A 210 20.91 8.77 18.21
C GLY A 210 20.09 8.00 17.16
N SER A 211 19.28 8.69 16.35
CA SER A 211 18.57 8.05 15.24
C SER A 211 19.56 7.45 14.24
N MET A 212 19.24 6.24 13.81
CA MET A 212 19.95 5.45 12.82
C MET A 212 19.04 5.25 11.60
N MET A 213 19.59 4.79 10.49
CA MET A 213 18.85 4.48 9.26
C MET A 213 17.93 5.65 8.84
N ARG A 214 18.40 6.88 8.96
CA ARG A 214 17.56 8.03 8.59
C ARG A 214 17.34 7.99 7.09
N ALA A 215 16.08 8.07 6.66
CA ALA A 215 15.72 8.01 5.25
C ALA A 215 14.52 8.91 4.95
N VAL A 216 14.42 9.33 3.69
CA VAL A 216 13.34 10.17 3.19
C VAL A 216 12.67 9.52 1.99
N SER A 217 11.35 9.45 2.01
CA SER A 217 10.53 9.10 0.84
C SER A 217 9.86 10.33 0.27
N LEU A 218 9.81 10.49 -1.05
CA LEU A 218 8.92 11.43 -1.73
C LEU A 218 7.73 10.66 -2.30
N GLN A 219 6.54 10.99 -1.81
CA GLN A 219 5.29 10.31 -2.16
C GLN A 219 4.15 11.30 -2.42
N GLY A 220 3.03 10.78 -2.94
CA GLY A 220 1.83 11.56 -3.20
C GLY A 220 1.71 11.90 -4.67
N TYR A 221 0.75 12.73 -5.02
CA TYR A 221 0.47 13.02 -6.42
C TYR A 221 -0.10 14.41 -6.64
N TRP A 222 -0.10 14.81 -7.91
CA TRP A 222 -0.74 16.03 -8.37
C TRP A 222 -2.11 15.71 -8.98
N SER A 223 -3.08 16.58 -8.81
CA SER A 223 -4.30 16.56 -9.63
C SER A 223 -4.10 17.54 -10.80
N GLN A 224 -4.23 17.04 -12.02
CA GLN A 224 -4.11 17.84 -13.25
C GLN A 224 -5.50 18.19 -13.79
N ASN A 225 -5.72 19.48 -14.04
CA ASN A 225 -6.92 20.01 -14.69
C ASN A 225 -6.76 20.08 -16.22
N ASN A 226 -7.86 20.29 -16.94
CA ASN A 226 -7.93 20.55 -18.38
C ASN A 226 -7.48 19.37 -19.27
N VAL A 227 -7.52 18.14 -18.75
CA VAL A 227 -7.18 16.95 -19.54
C VAL A 227 -8.27 16.67 -20.60
N ASN A 228 -7.87 16.17 -21.76
CA ASN A 228 -8.68 16.04 -22.98
C ASN A 228 -9.24 17.37 -23.50
N GLY A 229 -8.63 18.51 -23.14
CA GLY A 229 -9.10 19.84 -23.55
C GLY A 229 -10.43 20.25 -22.91
N VAL A 230 -10.86 19.57 -21.85
CA VAL A 230 -12.12 19.86 -21.14
C VAL A 230 -11.81 20.59 -19.84
N THR A 231 -12.20 21.85 -19.75
CA THR A 231 -12.03 22.66 -18.53
C THR A 231 -12.77 22.03 -17.34
N GLY A 232 -12.06 21.87 -16.21
CA GLY A 232 -12.61 21.25 -15.00
C GLY A 232 -12.53 19.73 -14.97
N ASN A 233 -12.01 19.09 -16.04
CA ASN A 233 -11.70 17.67 -16.03
C ASN A 233 -10.40 17.41 -15.26
N ASN A 234 -10.54 17.21 -13.96
CA ASN A 234 -9.44 16.90 -13.05
C ASN A 234 -9.18 15.39 -13.00
N ILE A 235 -7.94 14.98 -13.29
CA ILE A 235 -7.50 13.60 -13.10
C ILE A 235 -6.26 13.53 -12.22
N PRO A 236 -6.12 12.49 -11.39
CA PRO A 236 -4.95 12.32 -10.55
C PRO A 236 -3.75 11.87 -11.40
N ARG A 237 -2.56 12.39 -11.10
CA ARG A 237 -1.26 12.08 -11.72
C ARG A 237 -0.40 11.33 -10.71
N HIS A 238 -0.71 10.06 -10.51
CA HIS A 238 0.02 9.24 -9.55
C HIS A 238 1.43 8.99 -10.07
N ALA A 239 2.41 9.14 -9.18
CA ALA A 239 3.81 8.98 -9.48
C ALA A 239 4.40 7.94 -8.53
N ILE A 240 5.35 7.15 -9.04
CA ILE A 240 6.08 6.17 -8.24
C ILE A 240 6.77 6.91 -7.09
N SER A 241 6.62 6.40 -5.87
CA SER A 241 7.34 6.95 -4.72
C SER A 241 8.83 6.64 -4.85
N VAL A 242 9.68 7.54 -4.38
CA VAL A 242 11.15 7.33 -4.36
C VAL A 242 11.67 7.47 -2.94
N VAL A 243 12.67 6.68 -2.58
CA VAL A 243 13.27 6.65 -1.24
C VAL A 243 14.76 6.87 -1.36
N GLU A 244 15.31 7.70 -0.48
CA GLU A 244 16.75 7.94 -0.38
C GLU A 244 17.19 7.88 1.08
N THR A 245 18.29 7.18 1.34
CA THR A 245 18.90 7.09 2.67
C THR A 245 19.80 8.31 2.90
N ALA A 246 19.80 8.83 4.13
CA ALA A 246 20.67 9.94 4.48
C ALA A 246 22.15 9.55 4.35
N VAL A 247 22.97 10.45 3.83
CA VAL A 247 24.42 10.24 3.70
C VAL A 247 25.03 9.89 5.06
N GLY A 248 25.68 8.73 5.12
CA GLY A 248 26.35 8.21 6.32
C GLY A 248 25.48 7.32 7.20
N ASP A 249 24.20 7.12 6.88
CA ASP A 249 23.36 6.10 7.50
C ASP A 249 23.38 4.80 6.68
N ASP A 250 23.17 3.66 7.36
CA ASP A 250 22.92 2.38 6.70
C ASP A 250 21.53 2.36 6.06
N ALA A 251 21.46 1.84 4.83
CA ALA A 251 20.20 1.64 4.13
C ALA A 251 19.38 0.51 4.78
N ARG A 252 18.05 0.64 4.76
CA ARG A 252 17.17 -0.45 5.18
C ARG A 252 17.30 -1.63 4.23
N ARG A 253 17.36 -2.84 4.79
CA ARG A 253 17.38 -4.09 4.03
C ARG A 253 16.28 -4.14 2.96
N GLU A 254 16.64 -4.66 1.80
CA GLU A 254 15.71 -5.01 0.73
C GLU A 254 15.36 -6.49 0.85
N ILE A 255 14.05 -6.78 0.88
CA ILE A 255 13.54 -8.15 1.07
C ILE A 255 12.72 -8.58 -0.15
N VAL A 256 11.87 -7.68 -0.64
CA VAL A 256 11.03 -7.90 -1.81
C VAL A 256 11.44 -6.96 -2.92
N ASP A 257 11.26 -7.41 -4.15
CA ASP A 257 11.47 -6.59 -5.34
C ASP A 257 10.14 -5.91 -5.71
N SER A 258 10.12 -4.57 -5.67
CA SER A 258 8.96 -3.76 -6.04
C SER A 258 8.42 -4.07 -7.44
N ALA A 259 9.30 -4.44 -8.39
CA ALA A 259 8.89 -4.79 -9.74
C ALA A 259 8.04 -6.07 -9.78
N LYS A 260 8.23 -7.00 -8.83
CA LYS A 260 7.47 -8.25 -8.79
C LYS A 260 6.00 -8.04 -8.44
N CYS A 261 5.66 -6.98 -7.70
CA CYS A 261 4.27 -6.60 -7.42
C CYS A 261 3.47 -6.35 -8.72
N ALA A 262 4.13 -5.79 -9.74
CA ALA A 262 3.50 -5.48 -11.03
C ALA A 262 3.16 -6.72 -11.87
N ASN A 263 3.72 -7.89 -11.53
CA ASN A 263 3.35 -9.13 -12.21
C ASN A 263 1.85 -9.43 -12.07
N CYS A 264 1.23 -9.01 -10.96
CA CYS A 264 -0.21 -9.13 -10.72
C CYS A 264 -0.92 -7.78 -10.69
N HIS A 265 -0.34 -6.75 -10.07
CA HIS A 265 -1.01 -5.45 -9.88
C HIS A 265 -0.78 -4.47 -11.02
N GLU A 266 0.19 -4.73 -11.90
CA GLU A 266 0.68 -3.87 -12.99
C GLU A 266 1.17 -2.49 -12.56
N TRP A 267 0.30 -1.71 -11.92
CA TRP A 267 0.61 -0.44 -11.28
C TRP A 267 -0.01 -0.45 -9.88
N PHE A 268 0.78 -0.89 -8.90
CA PHE A 268 0.30 -1.02 -7.53
C PHE A 268 0.16 0.35 -6.86
N GLU A 269 -1.07 0.66 -6.44
CA GLU A 269 -1.42 1.86 -5.71
C GLU A 269 -2.15 1.51 -4.42
N ALA A 270 -1.72 2.14 -3.34
CA ALA A 270 -2.42 2.11 -2.06
C ALA A 270 -2.74 3.53 -1.59
N HIS A 271 -3.65 3.64 -0.62
CA HIS A 271 -4.04 4.92 -0.02
C HIS A 271 -4.59 5.94 -1.04
N GLY A 272 -5.36 5.45 -2.03
CA GLY A 272 -5.96 6.29 -3.07
C GLY A 272 -4.96 6.90 -4.04
N GLY A 273 -3.86 6.19 -4.33
CA GLY A 273 -2.81 6.61 -5.26
C GLY A 273 -1.67 7.43 -4.63
N ASN A 274 -1.70 7.64 -3.31
CA ASN A 274 -0.62 8.38 -2.64
C ASN A 274 0.61 7.53 -2.32
N ARG A 275 0.51 6.20 -2.37
CA ARG A 275 1.63 5.27 -2.14
C ARG A 275 1.68 4.35 -3.34
N VAL A 276 2.74 4.45 -4.13
CA VAL A 276 2.80 3.82 -5.46
C VAL A 276 4.12 3.07 -5.58
N TYR A 277 4.00 1.76 -5.83
CA TYR A 277 5.06 0.85 -6.26
C TYR A 277 6.23 0.56 -5.29
N GLU A 278 6.83 1.59 -4.70
CA GLU A 278 8.06 1.48 -3.90
C GLU A 278 7.77 0.92 -2.50
N VAL A 279 8.27 -0.28 -2.22
CA VAL A 279 8.02 -0.99 -0.97
C VAL A 279 8.79 -0.37 0.20
N GLN A 280 9.98 0.20 -0.04
CA GLN A 280 10.73 0.90 1.00
C GLN A 280 9.98 2.12 1.54
N ASN A 281 9.08 2.71 0.74
CA ASN A 281 8.16 3.74 1.19
C ASN A 281 7.01 3.17 2.07
N CYS A 282 6.55 1.95 1.79
CA CYS A 282 5.49 1.30 2.57
C CYS A 282 5.95 1.01 4.01
N VAL A 283 7.16 0.46 4.17
CA VAL A 283 7.72 0.07 5.49
C VAL A 283 8.03 1.27 6.40
N MET A 284 8.08 2.49 5.86
CA MET A 284 8.19 3.70 6.70
C MET A 284 6.97 3.85 7.62
N CYS A 285 5.77 3.53 7.12
CA CYS A 285 4.52 3.55 7.89
C CYS A 285 4.16 2.18 8.46
N HIS A 286 4.33 1.12 7.67
CA HIS A 286 3.99 -0.26 8.00
C HIS A 286 5.17 -0.95 8.69
N ASN A 287 5.51 -0.42 9.85
CA ASN A 287 6.64 -0.85 10.66
C ASN A 287 6.21 -1.73 11.85
N PRO A 288 7.16 -2.33 12.58
CA PRO A 288 6.89 -3.24 13.69
C PRO A 288 6.00 -2.67 14.81
N ASN A 289 5.85 -1.35 14.92
CA ASN A 289 5.04 -0.73 15.96
C ASN A 289 3.58 -0.44 15.56
N LEU A 290 3.20 -0.68 14.29
CA LEU A 290 1.87 -0.33 13.79
C LEU A 290 0.86 -1.48 13.89
N SER A 291 -0.29 -1.19 14.50
CA SER A 291 -1.52 -2.00 14.42
C SER A 291 -2.71 -1.19 13.86
N SER A 292 -3.82 -1.86 13.52
CA SER A 292 -5.01 -1.22 12.98
C SER A 292 -5.74 -0.33 14.02
N SER A 293 -6.33 0.78 13.60
CA SER A 293 -6.78 1.86 14.49
C SER A 293 -8.25 1.79 14.94
N GLY A 294 -9.03 0.76 14.56
CA GLY A 294 -10.48 0.72 14.74
C GLY A 294 -10.96 1.03 16.16
N ARG A 295 -10.26 0.51 17.18
CA ARG A 295 -10.59 0.69 18.60
C ARG A 295 -10.45 2.14 19.11
N THR A 296 -9.84 3.04 18.33
CA THR A 296 -9.76 4.48 18.63
C THR A 296 -10.99 5.29 18.21
N THR A 297 -11.93 4.64 17.52
CA THR A 297 -13.13 5.28 16.98
C THR A 297 -13.96 5.93 18.08
N ASN A 298 -14.43 7.16 17.84
CA ASN A 298 -15.38 7.80 18.74
C ASN A 298 -16.72 7.04 18.68
N PRO A 299 -17.23 6.46 19.79
CA PRO A 299 -18.48 5.71 19.79
C PRO A 299 -19.67 6.50 19.24
N THR A 300 -19.66 7.84 19.33
CA THR A 300 -20.73 8.69 18.78
C THR A 300 -20.82 8.66 17.24
N LEU A 301 -19.78 8.18 16.56
CA LEU A 301 -19.78 8.00 15.10
C LEU A 301 -20.36 6.65 14.68
N VAL A 302 -20.60 5.73 15.63
CA VAL A 302 -21.08 4.38 15.35
C VAL A 302 -22.60 4.37 15.37
N THR A 303 -23.20 4.54 14.20
CA THR A 303 -24.66 4.36 14.03
C THR A 303 -25.02 2.88 14.03
N ALA A 304 -26.29 2.55 14.27
CA ALA A 304 -26.77 1.17 14.13
C ALA A 304 -26.54 0.60 12.73
N ALA A 305 -26.70 1.43 11.69
CA ALA A 305 -26.39 1.04 10.31
C ALA A 305 -24.91 0.73 10.13
N LYS A 306 -24.01 1.51 10.75
CA LYS A 306 -22.57 1.24 10.69
C LYS A 306 -22.19 -0.03 11.44
N ALA A 307 -22.78 -0.27 12.61
CA ALA A 307 -22.57 -1.52 13.34
C ALA A 307 -23.01 -2.74 12.50
N ALA A 308 -24.16 -2.66 11.83
CA ALA A 308 -24.64 -3.72 10.94
C ALA A 308 -23.73 -3.93 9.72
N GLU A 309 -23.24 -2.86 9.08
CA GLU A 309 -22.25 -2.96 7.99
C GLU A 309 -20.97 -3.67 8.47
N MET A 310 -20.51 -3.36 9.69
CA MET A 310 -19.33 -3.99 10.26
C MET A 310 -19.56 -5.47 10.55
N GLU A 311 -20.72 -5.83 11.07
CA GLU A 311 -21.12 -7.23 11.28
C GLU A 311 -21.10 -8.01 9.96
N ASP A 312 -21.68 -7.44 8.91
CA ASP A 312 -21.76 -8.07 7.58
C ASP A 312 -20.36 -8.30 6.98
N VAL A 313 -19.51 -7.26 6.96
CA VAL A 313 -18.16 -7.36 6.38
C VAL A 313 -17.25 -8.28 7.22
N LEU A 314 -17.30 -8.18 8.54
CA LEU A 314 -16.41 -8.95 9.42
C LEU A 314 -16.85 -10.40 9.59
N ALA A 315 -18.14 -10.72 9.42
CA ALA A 315 -18.61 -12.10 9.41
C ALA A 315 -17.99 -12.94 8.28
N GLY A 316 -17.49 -12.32 7.21
CA GLY A 316 -16.72 -12.98 6.15
C GLY A 316 -17.42 -14.24 5.63
N ASN A 317 -16.75 -15.38 5.78
CA ASN A 317 -17.25 -16.72 5.41
C ASN A 317 -18.14 -17.38 6.50
N GLY A 318 -18.85 -16.57 7.31
CA GLY A 318 -19.71 -17.03 8.40
C GLY A 318 -18.98 -17.26 9.74
N ARG A 319 -17.78 -16.70 9.91
CA ARG A 319 -17.00 -16.74 11.17
C ARG A 319 -16.55 -15.33 11.52
N LEU A 320 -16.92 -14.86 12.71
CA LEU A 320 -16.39 -13.61 13.24
C LEU A 320 -14.91 -13.80 13.62
N PRO A 321 -14.01 -12.88 13.24
CA PRO A 321 -12.63 -12.90 13.73
C PRO A 321 -12.66 -12.85 15.26
N THR A 322 -11.73 -13.55 15.91
CA THR A 322 -11.64 -13.56 17.38
C THR A 322 -10.66 -12.49 17.84
N ASN A 323 -10.99 -11.77 18.91
CA ASN A 323 -10.06 -10.89 19.60
C ASN A 323 -9.46 -11.67 20.78
N PRO A 324 -8.15 -12.01 20.77
CA PRO A 324 -7.52 -12.77 21.84
C PRO A 324 -7.59 -12.08 23.21
N LEU A 325 -7.71 -10.74 23.24
CA LEU A 325 -7.84 -9.95 24.47
C LEU A 325 -9.29 -9.82 24.96
N ARG A 326 -10.28 -10.15 24.11
CA ARG A 326 -11.71 -10.14 24.48
C ARG A 326 -12.45 -11.29 23.76
N PRO A 327 -12.54 -12.47 24.39
CA PRO A 327 -13.37 -13.57 23.87
C PRO A 327 -14.85 -13.16 23.84
N GLY A 328 -15.42 -13.01 22.65
CA GLY A 328 -16.83 -12.65 22.42
C GLY A 328 -17.07 -12.27 20.96
N PRO A 329 -18.33 -12.15 20.49
CA PRO A 329 -18.61 -11.66 19.14
C PRO A 329 -18.03 -10.24 18.98
N VAL A 330 -17.12 -10.09 18.02
CA VAL A 330 -16.22 -8.93 17.86
C VAL A 330 -16.89 -7.78 17.09
N VAL A 331 -18.21 -7.62 17.28
CA VAL A 331 -18.97 -6.63 16.53
C VAL A 331 -20.20 -6.17 17.30
N GLY A 332 -20.45 -4.88 17.21
CA GLY A 332 -21.45 -4.13 17.97
C GLY A 332 -21.09 -2.65 17.99
N THR A 333 -21.84 -1.86 18.77
CA THR A 333 -21.68 -0.40 18.81
C THR A 333 -20.50 0.09 19.65
N ASP A 334 -19.79 -0.80 20.35
CA ASP A 334 -18.60 -0.47 21.16
C ASP A 334 -17.30 -0.72 20.39
N PRO A 335 -16.60 0.34 19.94
CA PRO A 335 -15.34 0.22 19.22
C PRO A 335 -14.25 -0.54 19.96
N LEU A 336 -14.26 -0.57 21.30
CA LEU A 336 -13.21 -1.21 22.09
C LEU A 336 -13.17 -2.73 21.89
N THR A 337 -14.26 -3.31 21.39
CA THR A 337 -14.40 -4.75 21.13
C THR A 337 -13.95 -5.18 19.73
N TRP A 338 -13.78 -4.24 18.79
CA TRP A 338 -13.50 -4.50 17.39
C TRP A 338 -12.14 -5.19 17.15
N PRO A 339 -11.98 -5.92 16.02
CA PRO A 339 -10.75 -6.64 15.75
C PRO A 339 -9.61 -5.66 15.46
N GLU A 340 -8.43 -6.01 15.99
CA GLU A 340 -7.19 -5.29 15.77
C GLU A 340 -6.13 -6.30 15.32
N GLU A 341 -5.44 -5.99 14.22
CA GLU A 341 -4.37 -6.82 13.68
C GLU A 341 -3.12 -5.99 13.41
N SER A 342 -1.96 -6.68 13.39
CA SER A 342 -0.70 -6.06 13.01
C SER A 342 -0.80 -5.45 11.62
N GLN A 343 -0.23 -4.27 11.46
CA GLN A 343 -0.08 -3.61 10.17
C GLN A 343 1.39 -3.39 9.85
N ASN A 344 2.29 -4.07 10.55
CA ASN A 344 3.66 -4.24 10.08
C ASN A 344 3.64 -4.97 8.72
N LEU A 345 4.54 -4.58 7.81
CA LEU A 345 4.37 -4.91 6.39
C LEU A 345 4.43 -6.43 6.12
N ARG A 346 5.31 -7.16 6.80
CA ARG A 346 5.46 -8.62 6.60
C ARG A 346 4.17 -9.37 6.98
N GLU A 347 3.53 -9.02 8.09
CA GLU A 347 2.30 -9.63 8.56
C GLU A 347 1.12 -9.20 7.67
N LEU A 348 1.07 -7.92 7.28
CA LEU A 348 0.01 -7.38 6.44
C LEU A 348 -0.01 -8.03 5.05
N ILE A 349 1.13 -8.02 4.34
CA ILE A 349 1.19 -8.51 2.96
C ILE A 349 0.91 -10.01 2.89
N HIS A 350 1.44 -10.81 3.81
CA HIS A 350 1.08 -12.21 3.87
C HIS A 350 -0.39 -12.41 4.27
N GLY A 351 -0.86 -11.69 5.30
CA GLY A 351 -2.23 -11.82 5.81
C GLY A 351 -3.31 -11.60 4.74
N ILE A 352 -3.11 -10.61 3.85
CA ILE A 352 -4.07 -10.32 2.76
C ILE A 352 -3.98 -11.29 1.58
N HIS A 353 -2.87 -12.02 1.41
CA HIS A 353 -2.65 -12.96 0.31
C HIS A 353 -2.72 -14.44 0.72
N ALA A 354 -2.86 -14.74 2.01
CA ALA A 354 -2.81 -16.11 2.54
C ALA A 354 -4.19 -16.68 2.93
N SER A 355 -5.29 -16.14 2.40
CA SER A 355 -6.65 -16.56 2.77
C SER A 355 -6.90 -18.07 2.65
N SER A 356 -6.28 -18.73 1.67
CA SER A 356 -6.38 -20.18 1.43
C SER A 356 -5.59 -21.04 2.42
N MET A 357 -4.66 -20.43 3.16
CA MET A 357 -3.76 -21.13 4.11
C MET A 357 -4.15 -20.88 5.56
N ARG A 358 -4.67 -19.68 5.86
CA ARG A 358 -4.98 -19.25 7.22
C ARG A 358 -6.19 -19.98 7.80
N SER A 359 -6.10 -20.30 9.08
CA SER A 359 -7.19 -20.84 9.89
C SER A 359 -8.07 -19.73 10.47
N ASN A 360 -7.51 -18.53 10.67
CA ASN A 360 -8.22 -17.34 11.12
C ASN A 360 -8.22 -16.25 10.03
N ASP A 361 -9.40 -15.70 9.76
CA ASP A 361 -9.58 -14.57 8.86
C ASP A 361 -8.64 -13.41 9.23
N PHE A 362 -7.90 -12.88 8.26
CA PHE A 362 -7.18 -11.62 8.45
C PHE A 362 -8.17 -10.48 8.32
N ALA A 363 -8.65 -9.98 9.46
CA ALA A 363 -9.73 -9.01 9.53
C ALA A 363 -9.49 -7.99 10.63
N PHE A 364 -9.77 -6.72 10.33
CA PHE A 364 -9.54 -5.61 11.24
C PHE A 364 -10.39 -4.40 10.86
N VAL A 365 -10.47 -3.41 11.75
CA VAL A 365 -11.13 -2.12 11.47
C VAL A 365 -10.08 -1.02 11.45
N ARG A 366 -10.16 -0.11 10.46
CA ARG A 366 -9.37 1.12 10.45
C ARG A 366 -10.26 2.34 10.57
N LEU A 367 -9.76 3.33 11.31
CA LEU A 367 -10.27 4.69 11.34
C LEU A 367 -9.39 5.59 10.46
N ARG A 368 -10.00 6.27 9.49
CA ARG A 368 -9.35 7.27 8.61
C ARG A 368 -10.11 8.60 8.73
N GLY A 369 -9.61 9.52 9.54
CA GLY A 369 -10.39 10.69 9.93
C GLY A 369 -11.64 10.26 10.70
N SER A 370 -12.83 10.60 10.20
CA SER A 370 -14.11 10.11 10.71
C SER A 370 -14.62 8.83 10.01
N ASN A 371 -13.93 8.35 8.98
CA ASN A 371 -14.36 7.18 8.22
C ASN A 371 -13.94 5.89 8.92
N ILE A 372 -14.94 5.11 9.34
CA ILE A 372 -14.76 3.77 9.90
C ILE A 372 -14.83 2.77 8.74
N THR A 373 -13.81 1.93 8.59
CA THR A 373 -13.76 0.95 7.49
C THR A 373 -13.39 -0.43 8.02
N PRO A 374 -14.33 -1.40 8.01
CA PRO A 374 -14.02 -2.80 8.27
C PRO A 374 -13.31 -3.44 7.06
N TYR A 375 -12.39 -4.36 7.33
CA TYR A 375 -11.72 -5.17 6.32
C TYR A 375 -11.77 -6.63 6.77
N ASN A 376 -12.09 -7.54 5.84
CA ASN A 376 -11.92 -8.98 5.98
C ASN A 376 -11.38 -9.53 4.65
N PHE A 377 -10.20 -10.15 4.69
CA PHE A 377 -9.52 -10.67 3.49
C PHE A 377 -9.77 -12.16 3.22
N ALA A 378 -10.64 -12.82 3.97
CA ALA A 378 -10.92 -14.26 3.84
C ALA A 378 -11.54 -14.67 2.49
N HIS A 379 -12.11 -13.73 1.75
CA HIS A 379 -12.66 -13.96 0.42
C HIS A 379 -11.65 -13.68 -0.71
N VAL A 380 -10.53 -13.03 -0.41
CA VAL A 380 -9.56 -12.62 -1.42
C VAL A 380 -8.80 -13.84 -1.90
N THR A 381 -8.97 -14.21 -3.17
CA THR A 381 -8.25 -15.34 -3.77
C THR A 381 -6.89 -14.87 -4.29
N TYR A 382 -5.79 -15.45 -3.79
CA TYR A 382 -4.46 -15.23 -4.35
C TYR A 382 -4.32 -16.06 -5.64
N PRO A 383 -4.04 -15.43 -6.81
CA PRO A 383 -4.07 -16.14 -8.09
C PRO A 383 -2.85 -17.03 -8.34
N ASN A 384 -1.76 -16.85 -7.59
CA ASN A 384 -0.55 -17.68 -7.68
C ASN A 384 -0.53 -18.72 -6.56
N GLU A 385 0.44 -19.63 -6.58
CA GLU A 385 0.62 -20.60 -5.50
C GLU A 385 1.22 -19.91 -4.25
N PRO A 386 0.60 -20.01 -3.06
CA PRO A 386 1.06 -19.30 -1.85
C PRO A 386 2.47 -19.66 -1.38
N ASN A 387 3.01 -20.80 -1.82
CA ASN A 387 4.36 -21.26 -1.50
C ASN A 387 5.45 -20.72 -2.45
N ARG A 388 5.10 -19.99 -3.53
CA ARG A 388 6.10 -19.37 -4.41
C ARG A 388 6.60 -18.05 -3.83
N CYS A 389 7.50 -18.13 -2.85
CA CYS A 389 8.07 -16.97 -2.14
C CYS A 389 8.66 -15.94 -3.11
N GLU A 390 9.35 -16.42 -4.16
CA GLU A 390 9.97 -15.57 -5.18
C GLU A 390 8.99 -14.85 -6.11
N ALA A 391 7.67 -15.07 -5.95
CA ALA A 391 6.66 -14.22 -6.55
C ALA A 391 6.72 -12.77 -6.04
N CYS A 392 7.29 -12.55 -4.84
CA CYS A 392 7.51 -11.22 -4.26
C CYS A 392 8.95 -11.04 -3.75
N HIS A 393 9.51 -12.04 -3.08
CA HIS A 393 10.82 -11.96 -2.45
C HIS A 393 11.96 -12.01 -3.47
N MET A 394 13.07 -11.35 -3.15
CA MET A 394 14.34 -11.60 -3.82
C MET A 394 14.89 -12.98 -3.42
N PRO A 395 15.73 -13.63 -4.25
CA PRO A 395 16.34 -14.91 -3.89
C PRO A 395 17.08 -14.82 -2.55
N GLY A 396 16.79 -15.75 -1.63
CA GLY A 396 17.45 -15.85 -0.33
C GLY A 396 16.93 -14.92 0.78
N THR A 397 15.89 -14.11 0.54
CA THR A 397 15.36 -13.17 1.55
C THR A 397 14.10 -13.66 2.27
N TYR A 398 13.76 -14.94 2.11
CA TYR A 398 12.57 -15.60 2.67
C TYR A 398 12.92 -16.81 3.54
N ASP A 399 14.21 -17.01 3.84
CA ASP A 399 14.66 -18.10 4.70
C ASP A 399 14.42 -17.77 6.19
N THR A 400 14.74 -18.73 7.07
CA THR A 400 14.59 -18.56 8.53
C THR A 400 15.85 -18.04 9.22
N ASN A 401 16.86 -17.59 8.46
CA ASN A 401 18.00 -16.86 9.02
C ASN A 401 17.62 -15.40 9.22
N LEU A 402 16.73 -15.16 10.19
CA LEU A 402 16.34 -13.81 10.57
C LEU A 402 17.60 -13.05 10.97
N PRO A 403 17.89 -11.91 10.33
CA PRO A 403 19.07 -11.15 10.66
C PRO A 403 18.93 -10.57 12.08
N VAL A 404 20.04 -10.57 12.82
CA VAL A 404 20.09 -9.97 14.15
C VAL A 404 19.67 -8.50 14.04
N GLY A 405 18.73 -8.09 14.89
CA GLY A 405 18.21 -6.72 14.91
C GLY A 405 16.82 -6.53 14.28
N GLU A 406 16.17 -7.60 13.81
CA GLU A 406 14.76 -7.54 13.41
C GLU A 406 13.84 -7.38 14.63
N LEU A 407 12.84 -6.48 14.54
CA LEU A 407 11.97 -6.15 15.66
C LEU A 407 10.67 -6.96 15.66
N ALA A 408 10.16 -7.22 16.88
CA ALA A 408 8.89 -7.88 17.10
C ALA A 408 7.71 -7.03 16.61
N GLY A 409 6.75 -7.68 15.96
CA GLY A 409 5.57 -7.02 15.40
C GLY A 409 4.50 -6.81 16.46
N THR A 410 4.04 -5.57 16.64
CA THR A 410 2.85 -5.23 17.42
C THR A 410 1.62 -5.71 16.68
N ARG A 411 0.84 -6.57 17.34
CA ARG A 411 -0.46 -7.02 16.86
C ARG A 411 -1.60 -6.19 17.43
N ILE A 412 -1.57 -5.93 18.74
CA ILE A 412 -2.63 -5.22 19.44
C ILE A 412 -2.03 -4.21 20.42
N ILE A 413 -2.55 -2.99 20.43
CA ILE A 413 -2.26 -1.99 21.46
C ILE A 413 -3.40 -2.02 22.47
N PRO A 414 -3.22 -2.65 23.66
CA PRO A 414 -4.27 -2.70 24.66
C PRO A 414 -4.46 -1.33 25.32
N SER A 415 -5.59 -1.17 26.00
CA SER A 415 -5.86 -0.05 26.88
C SER A 415 -5.38 -0.33 28.30
N THR A 416 -5.55 0.66 29.19
CA THR A 416 -5.53 0.44 30.64
C THR A 416 -6.74 -0.38 31.11
N THR A 417 -6.76 -0.73 32.41
CA THR A 417 -7.96 -1.22 33.10
C THR A 417 -8.50 -0.11 34.01
N PRO A 418 -9.76 0.34 33.86
CA PRO A 418 -10.72 -0.06 32.82
C PRO A 418 -10.32 0.46 31.43
N ASP A 419 -10.79 -0.25 30.42
CA ASP A 419 -10.59 0.07 29.00
C ASP A 419 -11.34 1.35 28.63
N SER A 420 -10.67 2.25 27.90
CA SER A 420 -11.27 3.49 27.43
C SER A 420 -10.60 3.97 26.16
N ARG A 421 -11.36 4.67 25.33
CA ARG A 421 -10.85 5.32 24.12
C ARG A 421 -9.71 6.29 24.43
N ASP A 422 -9.82 7.07 25.51
CA ASP A 422 -8.80 8.07 25.85
C ASP A 422 -7.48 7.39 26.26
N ALA A 423 -7.55 6.28 27.00
CA ALA A 423 -6.36 5.48 27.30
C ALA A 423 -5.73 4.88 26.04
N LEU A 424 -6.53 4.41 25.06
CA LEU A 424 -6.01 3.92 23.78
C LEU A 424 -5.36 5.03 22.94
N LEU A 425 -5.96 6.22 22.92
CA LEU A 425 -5.37 7.37 22.24
C LEU A 425 -4.03 7.77 22.88
N ALA A 426 -3.94 7.74 24.21
CA ALA A 426 -2.70 8.00 24.93
C ALA A 426 -1.63 6.92 24.65
N ALA A 427 -2.00 5.63 24.69
CA ALA A 427 -1.09 4.53 24.37
C ALA A 427 -0.59 4.59 22.92
N ARG A 428 -1.42 5.07 21.99
CA ARG A 428 -1.04 5.22 20.57
C ARG A 428 -0.28 6.50 20.27
N ALA A 429 -0.31 7.50 21.15
CA ALA A 429 0.40 8.77 20.94
C ALA A 429 1.93 8.60 20.93
N SER A 430 2.44 7.55 21.58
CA SER A 430 3.84 7.16 21.56
C SER A 430 3.94 5.66 21.67
N VAL A 431 4.48 5.01 20.64
CA VAL A 431 4.76 3.56 20.63
C VAL A 431 6.28 3.34 20.50
N PRO A 432 6.80 2.20 20.97
CA PRO A 432 6.10 1.07 21.60
C PRO A 432 5.77 1.27 23.09
N ASN A 433 4.84 0.45 23.62
CA ASN A 433 4.54 0.35 25.04
C ASN A 433 4.85 -1.05 25.59
N ALA A 434 5.22 -1.12 26.87
CA ALA A 434 5.48 -2.37 27.58
C ALA A 434 4.28 -3.35 27.59
N THR A 435 3.05 -2.84 27.45
CA THR A 435 1.84 -3.66 27.41
C THR A 435 1.41 -4.08 26.01
N ASP A 436 2.00 -3.53 24.95
CA ASP A 436 1.64 -3.87 23.58
C ASP A 436 1.73 -5.38 23.38
N ILE A 437 0.75 -5.99 22.72
CA ILE A 437 0.76 -7.41 22.42
C ILE A 437 1.57 -7.63 21.15
N VAL A 438 2.65 -8.38 21.28
CA VAL A 438 3.65 -8.58 20.24
C VAL A 438 3.86 -10.05 19.93
N THR A 439 4.37 -10.29 18.73
CA THR A 439 4.92 -11.59 18.33
C THR A 439 6.35 -11.40 17.85
N SER A 440 7.25 -12.31 18.26
CA SER A 440 8.66 -12.32 17.83
C SER A 440 8.77 -12.42 16.31
N PRO A 441 9.84 -11.89 15.69
CA PRO A 441 9.91 -11.63 14.26
C PRO A 441 9.64 -12.84 13.37
N GLY A 442 10.26 -13.99 13.65
CA GLY A 442 10.10 -15.20 12.86
C GLY A 442 8.70 -15.78 12.99
N ALA A 443 8.21 -15.89 14.21
CA ALA A 443 6.85 -16.35 14.44
C ALA A 443 5.80 -15.40 13.86
N ALA A 444 6.08 -14.10 13.78
CA ALA A 444 5.19 -13.15 13.13
C ALA A 444 5.19 -13.34 11.60
N ALA A 445 6.35 -13.57 10.99
CA ALA A 445 6.49 -13.85 9.57
C ALA A 445 5.87 -15.19 9.15
N CYS A 446 6.09 -16.26 9.93
CA CYS A 446 5.54 -17.59 9.63
C CYS A 446 4.05 -17.67 10.02
N GLY A 447 3.69 -17.09 11.16
CA GLY A 447 2.33 -17.09 11.71
C GLY A 447 1.33 -16.27 10.90
N SER A 448 1.77 -15.45 9.94
CA SER A 448 0.87 -14.79 9.00
C SER A 448 0.18 -15.78 8.03
N CYS A 449 0.77 -16.97 7.82
CA CYS A 449 0.19 -18.05 7.02
C CYS A 449 -0.10 -19.31 7.86
N HIS A 450 0.78 -19.63 8.83
CA HIS A 450 0.70 -20.81 9.69
C HIS A 450 0.13 -20.46 11.07
N ASP A 451 -1.12 -20.02 11.12
CA ASP A 451 -1.78 -19.52 12.32
C ASP A 451 -2.64 -20.56 13.06
N ASN A 452 -2.60 -21.83 12.63
CA ASN A 452 -3.34 -22.89 13.31
C ASN A 452 -2.71 -23.22 14.68
N PRO A 453 -3.49 -23.69 15.66
CA PRO A 453 -2.99 -23.91 17.03
C PRO A 453 -1.77 -24.85 17.12
N ALA A 454 -1.67 -25.87 16.27
CA ALA A 454 -0.55 -26.80 16.28
C ALA A 454 0.75 -26.11 15.82
N ALA A 455 0.68 -25.29 14.77
CA ALA A 455 1.81 -24.50 14.30
C ALA A 455 2.25 -23.45 15.33
N ILE A 456 1.31 -22.72 15.94
CA ILE A 456 1.62 -21.74 17.00
C ILE A 456 2.31 -22.42 18.19
N ASN A 457 1.80 -23.57 18.65
CA ASN A 457 2.41 -24.31 19.74
C ASN A 457 3.81 -24.82 19.38
N HIS A 458 4.00 -25.29 18.15
CA HIS A 458 5.33 -25.69 17.64
C HIS A 458 6.32 -24.52 17.68
N MET A 459 5.94 -23.33 17.19
CA MET A 459 6.81 -22.15 17.22
C MET A 459 7.20 -21.78 18.66
N LYS A 460 6.25 -21.81 19.61
CA LYS A 460 6.52 -21.56 21.04
C LYS A 460 7.52 -22.53 21.65
N LEU A 461 7.48 -23.82 21.26
CA LEU A 461 8.45 -24.82 21.73
C LEU A 461 9.88 -24.54 21.26
N THR A 462 10.03 -23.79 20.16
CA THR A 462 11.33 -23.38 19.60
C THR A 462 11.78 -21.99 20.06
N GLY A 463 11.16 -21.45 21.11
CA GLY A 463 11.55 -20.17 21.71
C GLY A 463 10.83 -18.94 21.16
N ALA A 464 9.86 -19.11 20.26
CA ALA A 464 9.04 -17.98 19.80
C ALA A 464 8.18 -17.40 20.92
N TYR A 465 8.09 -16.08 20.95
CA TYR A 465 7.17 -15.33 21.79
C TYR A 465 5.97 -14.91 20.96
N VAL A 466 4.78 -15.43 21.27
CA VAL A 466 3.58 -15.21 20.43
C VAL A 466 2.43 -14.69 21.27
N ASP A 467 1.85 -13.57 20.83
CA ASP A 467 0.68 -12.90 21.43
C ASP A 467 0.84 -12.60 22.93
N GLY A 468 2.01 -12.12 23.34
CA GLY A 468 2.29 -11.74 24.73
C GLY A 468 2.58 -10.24 24.90
N PRO A 469 2.49 -9.69 26.13
CA PRO A 469 2.90 -8.30 26.40
C PRO A 469 4.37 -8.07 26.04
N ARG A 470 4.69 -6.91 25.46
CA ARG A 470 6.05 -6.55 25.05
C ARG A 470 7.07 -6.60 26.19
N SER A 471 6.66 -6.32 27.42
CA SER A 471 7.51 -6.45 28.63
C SER A 471 7.99 -7.87 28.92
N GLY A 472 7.32 -8.89 28.37
CA GLY A 472 7.73 -10.29 28.47
C GLY A 472 8.64 -10.74 27.32
N LEU A 473 8.91 -9.88 26.33
CA LEU A 473 9.87 -10.14 25.28
C LEU A 473 11.28 -10.03 25.87
N ILE A 474 12.02 -11.14 25.89
CA ILE A 474 13.38 -11.21 26.43
C ILE A 474 14.37 -11.14 25.25
N ASP A 475 15.36 -10.24 25.35
CA ASP A 475 16.53 -10.05 24.48
C ASP A 475 16.33 -10.44 23.00
N GLY A 476 15.53 -9.67 22.27
CA GLY A 476 15.68 -9.51 20.82
C GLY A 476 15.79 -10.78 19.95
N ASN A 477 15.10 -11.88 20.30
CA ASN A 477 14.84 -13.12 19.53
C ASN A 477 15.48 -14.40 20.09
N LEU A 478 14.73 -15.13 20.92
CA LEU A 478 15.08 -16.49 21.38
C LEU A 478 14.65 -17.60 20.41
N GLU A 479 14.36 -17.25 19.14
CA GLU A 479 13.85 -18.19 18.15
C GLU A 479 14.97 -19.09 17.61
N SER A 480 14.78 -20.41 17.76
CA SER A 480 15.71 -21.43 17.24
C SER A 480 15.24 -22.05 15.92
N CYS A 481 14.43 -21.32 15.14
CA CYS A 481 13.82 -21.80 13.90
C CYS A 481 14.87 -22.30 12.89
N ASN A 482 15.98 -21.57 12.73
CA ASN A 482 17.00 -21.88 11.73
C ASN A 482 17.70 -23.23 11.95
N VAL A 483 17.63 -23.80 13.16
CA VAL A 483 18.26 -25.08 13.49
C VAL A 483 17.67 -26.20 12.63
N CYS A 484 16.36 -26.10 12.36
CA CYS A 484 15.61 -27.08 11.57
C CYS A 484 15.17 -26.54 10.21
N HIS A 485 14.82 -25.25 10.13
CA HIS A 485 14.25 -24.61 8.95
C HIS A 485 15.24 -23.76 8.15
N GLY A 486 16.49 -23.67 8.59
CA GLY A 486 17.53 -22.94 7.86
C GLY A 486 17.98 -23.67 6.59
N THR A 487 18.71 -22.97 5.74
CA THR A 487 19.20 -23.50 4.47
C THR A 487 20.02 -24.78 4.66
N GLY A 488 19.68 -25.83 3.93
CA GLY A 488 20.32 -27.15 3.98
C GLY A 488 20.00 -27.98 5.23
N ARG A 489 19.02 -27.57 6.05
CA ARG A 489 18.60 -28.30 7.25
C ARG A 489 17.51 -29.34 6.93
N SER A 490 17.20 -30.17 7.92
CA SER A 490 16.26 -31.30 7.76
C SER A 490 14.84 -30.90 7.36
N ALA A 491 14.43 -29.65 7.65
CA ALA A 491 13.14 -29.09 7.30
C ALA A 491 13.29 -27.70 6.67
N ASP A 492 14.31 -27.53 5.83
CA ASP A 492 14.59 -26.30 5.08
C ASP A 492 13.31 -25.64 4.53
N ALA A 493 13.09 -24.38 4.91
CA ALA A 493 11.88 -23.65 4.55
C ALA A 493 11.74 -23.42 3.03
N ALA A 494 12.84 -23.15 2.31
CA ALA A 494 12.80 -22.93 0.86
C ALA A 494 12.37 -24.22 0.15
N VAL A 495 13.00 -25.34 0.52
CA VAL A 495 12.68 -26.67 -0.04
C VAL A 495 11.23 -27.07 0.25
N ALA A 496 10.75 -26.84 1.48
CA ALA A 496 9.38 -27.15 1.87
C ALA A 496 8.33 -26.34 1.07
N HIS A 497 8.71 -25.15 0.60
CA HIS A 497 7.86 -24.29 -0.21
C HIS A 497 8.13 -24.41 -1.72
N GLY A 498 9.07 -25.26 -2.14
CA GLY A 498 9.37 -25.51 -3.54
C GLY A 498 10.13 -24.37 -4.23
N ASN A 499 10.98 -23.66 -3.48
CA ASN A 499 11.88 -22.61 -3.99
C ASN A 499 13.34 -23.07 -3.98
#